data_AF-A0A2D9XKN8-F1
#
_entry.id   AF-A0A2D9XKN8-F1
#
_cell.length_a   1.000
_cell.length_b   1.000
_cell.length_c   1.000
_cell.angle_alpha   90.00
_cell.angle_beta   90.00
_cell.angle_gamma   90.00
#
_symmetry.space_group_name_H-M   'P 1'
#
loop_
_entity.id
_entity.type
_entity.pdbx_description
1 polymer ?
#
loop_
_entity_poly.entity_id
_entity_poly.type
_entity_poly.pdbx_seq_one_letter_code
_entity_poly.pdbx_strand_id
1 'polypeptide(L)'
;MKNRIILVFIFLLTISFSFAQNNMSAKKDMKKSTAKAVEYLNDNGLKFTDKQKEVCFSAFTEYAKNIMKVQEKVALRQSGSDANTTTDKIESRKYVNSHAMRFQKKRDDAVKKVLKGRQVSKYESLILDLHPITLEVVKNSKKGKKSKK
;
A
#
# COMPACT_ATOMS: atom_id res chain seq x y z
N MET A 1 -42.14 -11.99 25.92
CA MET A 1 -40.71 -11.59 26.05
C MET A 1 -39.73 -12.38 25.16
N LYS A 2 -40.15 -13.43 24.43
CA LYS A 2 -39.26 -14.25 23.57
C LYS A 2 -38.75 -13.53 22.30
N ASN A 3 -39.48 -12.52 21.79
CA ASN A 3 -39.11 -11.82 20.55
C ASN A 3 -38.01 -10.75 20.72
N ARG A 4 -37.67 -10.34 21.96
CA ARG A 4 -36.65 -9.30 22.21
C ARG A 4 -35.23 -9.84 22.09
N ILE A 5 -35.01 -11.11 22.43
CA ILE A 5 -33.69 -11.76 22.36
C ILE A 5 -33.25 -11.91 20.89
N ILE A 6 -34.16 -12.34 20.01
CA ILE A 6 -33.89 -12.50 18.57
C ILE A 6 -33.49 -11.17 17.92
N LEU A 7 -34.16 -10.07 18.28
CA LEU A 7 -33.82 -8.74 17.76
C LEU A 7 -32.43 -8.27 18.19
N VAL A 8 -32.00 -8.58 19.43
CA VAL A 8 -30.64 -8.26 19.90
C VAL A 8 -29.59 -9.09 19.16
N PHE A 9 -29.85 -10.37 18.89
CA PHE A 9 -28.95 -11.21 18.09
C PHE A 9 -28.84 -10.76 16.64
N ILE A 10 -29.96 -10.36 16.00
CA ILE A 10 -29.95 -9.81 14.65
C ILE A 10 -29.17 -8.48 14.60
N PHE A 11 -29.34 -7.63 15.62
CA PHE A 11 -28.61 -6.37 15.72
C PHE A 11 -27.09 -6.57 15.97
N LEU A 12 -26.70 -7.56 16.77
CA LEU A 12 -25.29 -7.94 16.96
C LEU A 12 -24.66 -8.51 15.68
N LEU A 13 -25.43 -9.26 14.88
CA LEU A 13 -24.98 -9.81 13.61
C LEU A 13 -24.76 -8.71 12.56
N THR A 14 -25.60 -7.67 12.50
CA THR A 14 -25.43 -6.57 11.54
C THR A 14 -24.21 -5.71 11.84
N ILE A 15 -23.91 -5.47 13.12
CA ILE A 15 -22.69 -4.74 13.52
C ILE A 15 -21.43 -5.54 13.16
N SER A 16 -21.45 -6.85 13.39
CA SER A 16 -20.32 -7.75 13.06
C SER A 16 -20.05 -7.81 11.55
N PHE A 17 -21.12 -7.80 10.73
CA PHE A 17 -21.00 -7.83 9.27
C PHE A 17 -20.48 -6.50 8.70
N SER A 18 -20.90 -5.36 9.28
CA SER A 18 -20.45 -4.03 8.87
C SER A 18 -18.95 -3.82 9.10
N PHE A 19 -18.42 -4.32 10.22
CA PHE A 19 -16.98 -4.24 10.54
C PHE A 19 -16.12 -5.16 9.64
N ALA A 20 -16.66 -6.30 9.20
CA ALA A 20 -15.98 -7.20 8.27
C ALA A 20 -15.90 -6.62 6.85
N GLN A 21 -16.97 -5.96 6.38
CA GLN A 21 -17.03 -5.41 5.03
C GLN A 21 -16.05 -4.25 4.81
N ASN A 22 -15.88 -3.37 5.82
CA ASN A 22 -14.97 -2.22 5.71
C ASN A 22 -13.47 -2.63 5.67
N ASN A 23 -13.14 -3.78 6.28
CA ASN A 23 -11.78 -4.35 6.20
C ASN A 23 -11.51 -5.09 4.88
N MET A 24 -12.55 -5.57 4.18
CA MET A 24 -12.41 -6.23 2.87
C MET A 24 -12.12 -5.24 1.73
N SER A 25 -12.72 -4.05 1.74
CA SER A 25 -12.51 -3.04 0.70
C SER A 25 -11.06 -2.53 0.67
N ALA A 26 -10.53 -2.12 1.83
CA ALA A 26 -9.15 -1.61 1.94
C ALA A 26 -8.09 -2.64 1.50
N LYS A 27 -8.28 -3.93 1.82
CA LYS A 27 -7.39 -5.02 1.36
C LYS A 27 -7.48 -5.24 -0.15
N LYS A 28 -8.68 -5.16 -0.71
CA LYS A 28 -8.92 -5.34 -2.16
C LYS A 28 -8.28 -4.20 -2.96
N ASP A 29 -8.38 -2.98 -2.47
CA ASP A 29 -7.80 -1.79 -3.13
C ASP A 29 -6.28 -1.83 -3.12
N MET A 30 -5.66 -2.21 -1.99
CA MET A 30 -4.21 -2.32 -1.90
C MET A 30 -3.62 -3.44 -2.79
N LYS A 31 -4.34 -4.55 -2.95
CA LYS A 31 -3.95 -5.62 -3.89
C LYS A 31 -4.00 -5.11 -5.34
N LYS A 32 -5.01 -4.32 -5.69
CA LYS A 32 -5.15 -3.69 -7.01
C LYS A 32 -4.02 -2.69 -7.28
N SER A 33 -3.68 -1.85 -6.29
CA SER A 33 -2.56 -0.91 -6.40
C SER A 33 -1.22 -1.62 -6.54
N THR A 34 -1.00 -2.70 -5.79
CA THR A 34 0.20 -3.55 -5.93
C THR A 34 0.34 -4.12 -7.34
N ALA A 35 -0.74 -4.70 -7.88
CA ALA A 35 -0.72 -5.24 -9.24
C ALA A 35 -0.41 -4.17 -10.28
N LYS A 36 -1.07 -3.01 -10.19
CA LYS A 36 -0.86 -1.86 -11.08
C LYS A 36 0.57 -1.30 -10.99
N ALA A 37 1.16 -1.25 -9.80
CA ALA A 37 2.53 -0.80 -9.62
C ALA A 37 3.52 -1.73 -10.33
N VAL A 38 3.35 -3.05 -10.19
CA VAL A 38 4.22 -4.04 -10.85
C VAL A 38 4.03 -4.02 -12.36
N GLU A 39 2.79 -3.90 -12.84
CA GLU A 39 2.47 -3.75 -14.26
C GLU A 39 3.10 -2.48 -14.85
N TYR A 40 2.95 -1.34 -14.16
CA TYR A 40 3.61 -0.09 -14.53
C TYR A 40 5.13 -0.24 -14.65
N LEU A 41 5.77 -0.87 -13.66
CA LEU A 41 7.21 -1.11 -13.66
C LEU A 41 7.65 -2.00 -14.83
N ASN A 42 6.88 -3.04 -15.13
CA ASN A 42 7.14 -3.94 -16.25
C ASN A 42 7.05 -3.19 -17.60
N ASP A 43 5.98 -2.45 -17.80
CA ASP A 43 5.64 -1.82 -19.08
C ASP A 43 6.52 -0.61 -19.39
N ASN A 44 7.01 0.09 -18.36
CA ASN A 44 7.88 1.26 -18.51
C ASN A 44 9.37 0.91 -18.67
N GLY A 45 9.66 -0.33 -19.04
CA GLY A 45 10.94 -0.70 -19.64
C GLY A 45 11.85 -1.56 -18.78
N LEU A 46 11.35 -2.12 -17.67
CA LEU A 46 12.05 -3.21 -16.97
C LEU A 46 11.86 -4.55 -17.69
N LYS A 47 10.71 -4.78 -18.33
CA LYS A 47 10.39 -6.01 -19.08
C LYS A 47 10.78 -7.26 -18.27
N PHE A 48 10.08 -7.46 -17.16
CA PHE A 48 10.38 -8.56 -16.25
C PHE A 48 10.18 -9.91 -16.94
N THR A 49 11.03 -10.88 -16.60
CA THR A 49 10.69 -12.30 -16.81
C THR A 49 9.59 -12.71 -15.83
N ASP A 50 8.92 -13.84 -16.09
CA ASP A 50 7.85 -14.33 -15.19
C ASP A 50 8.34 -14.49 -13.75
N LYS A 51 9.55 -15.05 -13.57
CA LYS A 51 10.19 -15.19 -12.25
C LYS A 51 10.49 -13.84 -11.59
N GLN A 52 10.96 -12.85 -12.36
CA GLN A 52 11.19 -11.49 -11.83
C GLN A 52 9.87 -10.83 -11.44
N LYS A 53 8.82 -11.02 -12.24
CA LYS A 53 7.49 -10.47 -12.00
C LYS A 53 6.87 -11.07 -10.74
N GLU A 54 7.02 -12.37 -10.51
CA GLU A 54 6.56 -13.05 -9.30
C GLU A 54 7.26 -12.52 -8.05
N VAL A 55 8.60 -12.43 -8.08
CA VAL A 55 9.39 -11.87 -6.97
C VAL A 55 8.99 -10.42 -6.69
N CYS A 56 8.84 -9.61 -7.74
CA CYS A 56 8.40 -8.22 -7.60
C CYS A 56 6.99 -8.13 -6.99
N PHE A 57 6.05 -8.93 -7.49
CA PHE A 57 4.69 -8.96 -6.96
C PHE A 57 4.64 -9.39 -5.48
N SER A 58 5.43 -10.40 -5.12
CA SER A 58 5.55 -10.86 -3.74
C SER A 58 6.14 -9.78 -2.82
N ALA A 59 7.24 -9.14 -3.23
CA ALA A 59 7.88 -8.07 -2.46
C ALA A 59 6.97 -6.85 -2.25
N PHE A 60 6.24 -6.43 -3.29
CA PHE A 60 5.28 -5.32 -3.16
C PHE A 60 4.06 -5.71 -2.32
N THR A 61 3.60 -6.96 -2.41
CA THR A 61 2.50 -7.46 -1.56
C THR A 61 2.92 -7.49 -0.08
N GLU A 62 4.14 -7.93 0.22
CA GLU A 62 4.66 -7.92 1.59
C GLU A 62 4.79 -6.49 2.12
N TYR A 63 5.32 -5.58 1.30
CA TYR A 63 5.40 -4.15 1.61
C TYR A 63 4.01 -3.59 1.97
N ALA A 64 3.03 -3.78 1.09
CA ALA A 64 1.66 -3.33 1.28
C ALA A 64 1.04 -3.86 2.58
N LYS A 65 1.19 -5.16 2.86
CA LYS A 65 0.70 -5.78 4.11
C LYS A 65 1.31 -5.13 5.34
N ASN A 66 2.61 -4.86 5.32
CA ASN A 66 3.31 -4.25 6.45
C ASN A 66 2.89 -2.79 6.68
N ILE A 67 2.69 -2.02 5.61
CA ILE A 67 2.14 -0.65 5.69
C ILE A 67 0.74 -0.66 6.27
N MET A 68 -0.15 -1.53 5.78
CA MET A 68 -1.53 -1.62 6.27
C MET A 68 -1.58 -1.92 7.77
N LYS A 69 -0.74 -2.84 8.27
CA LYS A 69 -0.65 -3.13 9.71
C LYS A 69 -0.21 -1.92 10.53
N VAL A 70 0.73 -1.13 10.01
CA VAL A 70 1.19 0.09 10.69
C VAL A 70 0.07 1.15 10.70
N GLN A 71 -0.64 1.32 9.59
CA GLN A 71 -1.79 2.23 9.52
C GLN A 71 -2.92 1.81 10.45
N GLU A 72 -3.24 0.52 10.52
CA GLU A 72 -4.24 -0.03 11.45
C GLU A 72 -3.84 0.22 12.91
N LYS A 73 -2.57 0.01 13.28
CA LYS A 73 -2.06 0.31 14.63
C LYS A 73 -2.17 1.79 14.97
N VAL A 74 -1.94 2.68 14.01
CA VAL A 74 -2.11 4.13 14.20
C VAL A 74 -3.58 4.51 14.34
N ALA A 75 -4.45 3.94 13.50
CA ALA A 75 -5.89 4.18 13.57
C ALA A 75 -6.47 3.75 14.93
N LEU A 76 -6.07 2.57 15.44
CA LEU A 76 -6.50 2.07 16.75
C LEU A 76 -6.08 2.99 17.91
N ARG A 77 -4.87 3.57 17.84
CA ARG A 77 -4.39 4.55 18.84
C ARG A 77 -5.19 5.84 18.82
N GLN A 78 -5.63 6.28 17.64
CA GLN A 78 -6.42 7.50 17.46
C GLN A 78 -7.89 7.31 17.85
N SER A 79 -8.44 6.10 17.71
CA SER A 79 -9.84 5.82 18.09
C SER A 79 -10.07 5.65 19.60
N GLY A 80 -9.01 5.40 20.38
CA GLY A 80 -9.09 5.16 21.84
C GLY A 80 -8.63 6.32 22.71
N SER A 81 -8.28 7.46 22.11
CA SER A 81 -7.72 8.62 22.81
C SER A 81 -8.41 9.89 22.31
N ASP A 82 -8.65 10.85 23.21
CA ASP A 82 -9.06 12.22 22.84
C ASP A 82 -7.97 12.99 22.04
N ALA A 83 -6.90 12.29 21.63
CA ALA A 83 -5.81 12.69 20.74
C ALA A 83 -6.30 13.00 19.31
N ASN A 84 -7.08 14.06 19.18
CA ASN A 84 -7.41 14.72 17.92
C ASN A 84 -6.61 16.01 17.72
N THR A 85 -5.51 16.19 18.48
CA THR A 85 -4.65 17.34 18.32
C THR A 85 -3.83 17.24 17.03
N THR A 86 -3.44 18.39 16.49
CA THR A 86 -2.57 18.48 15.30
C THR A 86 -1.22 17.78 15.54
N THR A 87 -0.71 17.82 16.77
CA THR A 87 0.55 17.19 17.17
C THR A 87 0.50 15.67 17.04
N ASP A 88 -0.57 15.03 17.54
CA ASP A 88 -0.73 13.57 17.48
C ASP A 88 -0.83 13.05 16.05
N LYS A 89 -1.48 13.83 15.16
CA LYS A 89 -1.58 13.53 13.74
C LYS A 89 -0.21 13.60 13.05
N ILE A 90 0.61 14.59 13.40
CA ILE A 90 1.97 14.73 12.87
C ILE A 90 2.85 13.56 13.34
N GLU A 91 2.80 13.20 14.62
CA GLU A 91 3.58 12.08 15.17
C GLU A 91 3.17 10.74 14.54
N SER A 92 1.86 10.53 14.41
CA SER A 92 1.29 9.38 13.71
C SER A 92 1.81 9.27 12.27
N ARG A 93 1.85 10.39 11.54
CA ARG A 93 2.38 10.43 10.16
C ARG A 93 3.88 10.15 10.12
N LYS A 94 4.66 10.73 11.05
CA LYS A 94 6.10 10.46 11.17
C LYS A 94 6.36 8.98 11.46
N TYR A 95 5.57 8.36 12.32
CA TYR A 95 5.65 6.95 12.64
C TYR A 95 5.34 6.06 11.41
N VAL A 96 4.27 6.35 10.66
CA VAL A 96 3.99 5.62 9.41
C VAL A 96 5.14 5.78 8.42
N ASN A 97 5.65 7.00 8.23
CA ASN A 97 6.73 7.28 7.28
C ASN A 97 8.04 6.57 7.64
N SER A 98 8.43 6.52 8.92
CA SER A 98 9.68 5.85 9.33
C SER A 98 9.62 4.34 9.06
N HIS A 99 8.47 3.72 9.34
CA HIS A 99 8.22 2.34 8.99
C HIS A 99 8.18 2.11 7.48
N ALA A 100 7.57 3.04 6.73
CA ALA A 100 7.52 2.96 5.28
C ALA A 100 8.91 2.94 4.66
N MET A 101 9.81 3.83 5.07
CA MET A 101 11.22 3.84 4.60
C MET A 101 11.91 2.50 4.84
N ARG A 102 11.72 1.90 6.03
CA ARG A 102 12.31 0.60 6.36
C ARG A 102 11.77 -0.52 5.47
N PHE A 103 10.45 -0.55 5.25
CA PHE A 103 9.83 -1.58 4.41
C PHE A 103 10.13 -1.36 2.92
N GLN A 104 10.28 -0.11 2.47
CA GLN A 104 10.71 0.22 1.11
C GLN A 104 12.09 -0.34 0.85
N LYS A 105 13.06 -0.09 1.75
CA LYS A 105 14.40 -0.66 1.62
C LYS A 105 14.35 -2.18 1.47
N LYS A 106 13.57 -2.87 2.32
CA LYS A 106 13.41 -4.33 2.25
C LYS A 106 12.84 -4.80 0.91
N ARG A 107 11.80 -4.12 0.41
CA ARG A 107 11.19 -4.39 -0.90
C ARG A 107 12.22 -4.19 -2.02
N ASP A 108 12.92 -3.07 -2.00
CA ASP A 108 13.87 -2.69 -3.05
C ASP A 108 15.05 -3.67 -3.08
N ASP A 109 15.57 -4.07 -1.92
CA ASP A 109 16.64 -5.07 -1.82
C ASP A 109 16.17 -6.44 -2.38
N ALA A 110 14.94 -6.85 -2.10
CA ALA A 110 14.39 -8.10 -2.64
C ALA A 110 14.23 -8.06 -4.16
N VAL A 111 13.76 -6.94 -4.71
CA VAL A 111 13.59 -6.77 -6.16
C VAL A 111 14.95 -6.67 -6.85
N LYS A 112 15.86 -5.83 -6.36
CA LYS A 112 17.18 -5.60 -6.98
C LYS A 112 18.02 -6.88 -7.07
N LYS A 113 17.86 -7.83 -6.13
CA LYS A 113 18.53 -9.16 -6.18
C LYS A 113 18.24 -9.96 -7.46
N VAL A 114 17.06 -9.77 -8.07
CA VAL A 114 16.68 -10.50 -9.29
C VAL A 114 16.83 -9.67 -10.57
N LEU A 115 17.18 -8.38 -10.44
CA LEU A 115 17.37 -7.47 -11.58
C LEU A 115 18.82 -7.44 -12.06
N LYS A 116 18.99 -7.28 -13.37
CA LYS A 116 20.31 -7.02 -13.97
C LYS A 116 20.70 -5.55 -13.78
N GLY A 117 21.99 -5.20 -13.87
CA GLY A 117 22.47 -3.83 -13.62
C GLY A 117 21.70 -2.71 -14.36
N ARG A 118 21.42 -2.87 -15.67
CA ARG A 118 20.60 -1.90 -16.42
C ARG A 118 19.14 -1.83 -15.95
N GLN A 119 18.59 -2.92 -15.43
CA GLN A 119 17.24 -2.94 -14.86
C GLN A 119 17.23 -2.26 -13.48
N VAL A 120 18.28 -2.41 -12.67
CA VAL A 120 18.39 -1.74 -11.36
C VAL A 120 18.31 -0.22 -11.49
N SER A 121 19.10 0.39 -12.38
CA SER A 121 19.07 1.85 -12.57
C SER A 121 17.70 2.36 -13.04
N LYS A 122 17.04 1.60 -13.94
CA LYS A 122 15.67 1.94 -14.37
C LYS A 122 14.68 1.81 -13.23
N TYR A 123 14.78 0.75 -12.44
CA TYR A 123 13.91 0.50 -11.30
C TYR A 123 13.99 1.65 -10.29
N GLU A 124 15.20 2.11 -9.97
CA GLU A 124 15.41 3.26 -9.07
C GLU A 124 14.81 4.56 -9.61
N SER A 125 14.77 4.75 -10.93
CA SER A 125 14.08 5.91 -11.52
C SER A 125 12.55 5.78 -11.49
N LEU A 126 12.03 4.59 -11.82
CA LEU A 126 10.59 4.35 -11.93
C LEU A 126 9.90 4.26 -10.57
N ILE A 127 10.61 3.84 -9.53
CA ILE A 127 10.04 3.74 -8.19
C ILE A 127 9.68 5.11 -7.61
N LEU A 128 10.30 6.19 -8.09
CA LEU A 128 9.99 7.57 -7.70
C LEU A 128 8.64 8.05 -8.24
N ASP A 129 8.11 7.37 -9.27
CA ASP A 129 6.78 7.64 -9.82
C ASP A 129 5.69 6.89 -9.04
N LEU A 130 6.03 6.14 -7.99
CA LEU A 130 5.06 5.46 -7.13
C LEU A 130 4.91 6.20 -5.80
N HIS A 131 3.67 6.42 -5.37
CA HIS A 131 3.38 6.97 -4.07
C HIS A 131 3.87 5.99 -2.99
N PRO A 132 4.67 6.44 -2.00
CA PRO A 132 5.35 5.56 -1.07
C PRO A 132 4.37 4.69 -0.27
N ILE A 133 3.22 5.22 0.13
CA ILE A 133 2.29 4.50 1.04
C ILE A 133 1.23 3.73 0.26
N THR A 134 0.65 4.33 -0.78
CA THR A 134 -0.52 3.78 -1.49
C THR A 134 -0.13 2.93 -2.70
N LEU A 135 1.14 3.00 -3.14
CA LEU A 135 1.66 2.38 -4.35
C LEU A 135 0.95 2.84 -5.64
N GLU A 136 0.20 3.94 -5.57
CA GLU A 136 -0.43 4.52 -6.74
C GLU A 136 0.63 5.17 -7.63
N VAL A 137 0.44 5.08 -8.94
CA VAL A 137 1.32 5.74 -9.91
C VAL A 137 1.04 7.25 -9.87
N VAL A 138 1.95 8.00 -9.27
CA VAL A 138 1.97 9.45 -9.30
C VAL A 138 2.62 9.84 -10.61
N LYS A 139 1.80 10.21 -11.61
CA LYS A 139 2.33 10.80 -12.84
C LYS A 139 2.98 12.14 -12.50
N ASN A 140 4.25 12.14 -12.10
CA ASN A 140 5.09 13.32 -12.17
C ASN A 140 5.26 13.63 -13.65
N SER A 141 4.43 14.57 -14.15
CA SER A 141 4.38 15.00 -15.54
C SER A 141 5.71 15.65 -16.00
N LYS A 142 6.76 14.85 -16.22
CA LYS A 142 8.03 15.30 -16.80
C LYS A 142 8.40 14.57 -18.10
N LYS A 143 7.42 13.99 -18.79
CA LYS A 143 7.57 13.52 -20.18
C LYS A 143 6.40 14.04 -21.03
N GLY A 144 6.39 15.36 -21.21
CA GLY A 144 5.36 16.07 -21.97
C GLY A 144 5.83 17.37 -22.62
N LYS A 145 7.15 17.58 -22.82
CA LYS A 145 7.62 18.55 -23.83
C LYS A 145 8.08 17.76 -25.04
N LYS A 146 7.14 17.55 -25.96
CA LYS A 146 7.43 17.12 -27.33
C LYS A 146 8.45 18.09 -27.91
N SER A 147 9.62 17.57 -28.27
CA SER A 147 10.38 18.11 -29.39
C SER A 147 9.47 17.97 -30.62
N LYS A 148 8.77 19.06 -30.98
CA LYS A 148 8.23 19.22 -32.32
C LYS A 148 9.35 19.91 -33.11
N LYS A 149 9.83 19.17 -34.10
CA LYS A 149 10.50 19.67 -35.30
C LYS A 149 9.83 20.94 -35.82
#